data_AF-A0A6L9JTZ1-F1
#
_entry.id   AF-A0A6L9JTZ1-F1
#
_cell.length_a   1.000
_cell.length_b   1.000
_cell.length_c   1.000
_cell.angle_alpha   90.00
_cell.angle_beta   90.00
_cell.angle_gamma   90.00
#
_symmetry.space_group_name_H-M   'P 1'
#
loop_
_entity.id
_entity.type
_entity.pdbx_description
1 polymer ?
#
loop_
_entity_poly.entity_id
_entity_poly.type
_entity_poly.pdbx_seq_one_letter_code
_entity_poly.pdbx_strand_id
1 'polypeptide(L)' 'MLKKLLKEKKSLTFIEAHNPLSALIIKNTNYTDDNGCTHKFDGIWSSSLTVIPQLYL' A
#
# COMPACT_ATOMS: atom_id res chain seq x y z
N MET A 1 3.67 5.25 14.37
CA MET A 1 3.44 3.98 13.65
C MET A 1 4.51 3.75 12.57
N LEU A 2 4.65 4.60 11.54
CA LEU A 2 5.69 4.45 10.50
C LEU A 2 7.13 4.39 11.05
N LYS A 3 7.49 5.27 12.00
CA LYS A 3 8.81 5.27 12.65
C LYS A 3 9.17 3.92 13.31
N LYS A 4 8.17 3.13 13.73
CA LYS A 4 8.37 1.80 14.31
C LYS A 4 8.66 0.78 13.20
N LEU A 5 7.87 0.78 12.14
CA LEU A 5 8.06 -0.08 10.96
C LEU A 5 9.43 0.13 10.31
N LEU A 6 9.88 1.38 10.18
CA LEU A 6 11.21 1.71 9.64
C LEU A 6 12.38 1.19 10.50
N LYS A 7 12.15 0.90 11.78
CA LYS A 7 13.15 0.29 12.67
C LYS A 7 13.11 -1.24 12.61
N GLU A 8 11.94 -1.81 12.35
CA GLU A 8 11.71 -3.26 12.37
C GLU A 8 12.01 -3.94 11.03
N LYS A 9 11.82 -3.24 9.91
CA LYS A 9 12.02 -3.77 8.57
C LYS A 9 13.09 -2.99 7.80
N LYS A 10 13.93 -3.73 7.06
CA LYS A 10 14.97 -3.15 6.20
C LYS A 10 14.40 -2.35 5.04
N SER A 11 13.24 -2.75 4.52
CA SER A 11 12.49 -2.07 3.48
C SER A 11 11.01 -2.17 3.80
N LEU A 12 10.25 -1.15 3.40
CA LEU A 12 8.80 -1.12 3.53
C LEU A 12 8.18 -1.09 2.14
N THR A 13 7.11 -1.87 1.95
CA THR A 13 6.42 -1.95 0.67
C THR A 13 5.09 -1.21 0.76
N PHE A 14 4.94 -0.18 -0.07
CA PHE A 14 3.71 0.60 -0.19
C PHE A 14 3.10 0.41 -1.57
N ILE A 15 1.79 0.54 -1.65
CA ILE A 15 1.03 0.53 -2.90
C ILE A 15 0.09 1.73 -2.94
N GLU A 16 -0.18 2.23 -4.13
CA GLU A 16 -1.13 3.33 -4.29
C GLU A 16 -2.58 2.82 -4.23
N ALA A 17 -3.44 3.51 -3.48
CA ALA A 17 -4.87 3.21 -3.47
C ALA A 17 -5.69 4.50 -3.61
N HIS A 18 -6.68 4.49 -4.50
CA HIS A 18 -7.45 5.68 -4.86
C HIS A 18 -8.89 5.69 -4.31
N ASN A 19 -9.30 4.62 -3.61
CA ASN A 19 -10.60 4.54 -2.95
C ASN A 19 -10.55 3.52 -1.79
N PRO A 20 -11.54 3.54 -0.89
CA PRO A 20 -11.59 2.63 0.26
C PRO A 20 -11.66 1.14 -0.11
N LEU A 21 -12.25 0.80 -1.26
CA LEU A 21 -12.35 -0.59 -1.72
C LEU A 21 -10.97 -1.15 -2.08
N SER A 22 -10.17 -0.39 -2.84
CA SER A 22 -8.77 -0.74 -3.13
C SER A 22 -7.96 -0.90 -1.84
N ALA A 23 -8.14 0.00 -0.87
CA ALA A 23 -7.49 -0.11 0.43
C ALA A 23 -7.86 -1.39 1.18
N LEU A 24 -9.13 -1.80 1.12
CA LEU A 24 -9.61 -3.04 1.75
C LEU A 24 -9.03 -4.28 1.07
N ILE A 25 -8.94 -4.29 -0.26
CA ILE A 25 -8.32 -5.37 -1.02
C ILE A 25 -6.84 -5.49 -0.61
N ILE A 26 -6.09 -4.38 -0.69
CA ILE A 26 -4.66 -4.33 -0.32
C ILE A 26 -4.41 -4.84 1.09
N LYS A 27 -5.24 -4.45 2.05
CA LYS A 27 -5.15 -4.90 3.45
C LYS A 27 -5.26 -6.42 3.59
N ASN A 28 -6.07 -7.06 2.75
CA ASN A 28 -6.35 -8.49 2.83
C ASN A 28 -5.46 -9.33 1.89
N THR A 29 -4.78 -8.69 0.94
CA THR A 29 -3.84 -9.35 0.03
C THR A 29 -2.58 -9.79 0.78
N ASN A 30 -2.31 -11.09 0.74
CA ASN A 30 -1.07 -11.68 1.22
C ASN A 30 -0.63 -12.72 0.18
N TYR A 31 0.67 -12.78 -0.10
CA TYR A 31 1.24 -13.75 -1.03
C TYR A 31 2.36 -14.51 -0.32
N THR A 32 2.36 -15.83 -0.40
CA THR A 32 3.46 -16.66 0.10
C THR A 32 4.21 -17.21 -1.10
N ASP A 33 5.51 -16.93 -1.17
CA ASP A 33 6.34 -17.44 -2.26
C ASP A 33 6.73 -18.91 -2.06
N ASP A 34 7.39 -19.48 -3.07
CA ASP A 34 7.86 -20.87 -3.07
C ASP A 34 8.87 -21.16 -1.94
N ASN A 35 9.49 -20.13 -1.36
CA ASN A 35 10.40 -20.24 -0.22
C ASN A 35 9.70 -20.12 1.14
N GLY A 36 8.36 -19.97 1.15
CA GLY A 36 7.57 -19.82 2.35
C GLY A 36 7.55 -18.40 2.94
N CYS A 37 8.13 -17.42 2.27
CA CYS A 37 8.11 -16.03 2.73
C CYS A 37 6.77 -15.38 2.40
N THR A 38 6.10 -14.83 3.43
CA THR A 38 4.83 -14.13 3.26
C THR A 38 5.05 -12.64 3.03
N HIS A 39 4.64 -12.18 1.85
CA HIS A 39 4.69 -10.80 1.39
C HIS A 39 3.36 -10.11 1.65
N LYS A 40 3.43 -8.91 2.23
CA LYS A 40 2.29 -8.06 2.57
C LYS A 40 2.67 -6.60 2.34
N PHE A 41 1.68 -5.76 2.06
CA PHE A 41 1.88 -4.32 2.01
C PHE A 41 1.93 -3.72 3.42
N ASP A 42 2.92 -2.85 3.67
CA ASP A 42 3.13 -2.15 4.94
C ASP A 42 2.27 -0.89 5.09
N GLY A 43 1.70 -0.45 3.97
CA GLY A 43 0.77 0.67 3.96
C GLY A 43 0.36 1.05 2.55
N ILE A 44 -0.36 2.17 2.50
CA ILE A 44 -0.90 2.75 1.28
C ILE A 44 -0.32 4.14 1.12
N TRP A 45 0.01 4.50 -0.11
CA TRP A 45 0.28 5.88 -0.49
C TRP A 45 -0.91 6.42 -1.31
N SER A 46 -1.22 7.70 -1.18
CA SER A 46 -2.26 8.35 -1.98
C SER A 46 -1.65 9.60 -2.59
N SER A 47 -1.51 9.65 -3.91
CA SER A 47 -0.95 10.81 -4.60
C SER A 47 -2.01 11.89 -4.78
N SER A 48 -1.59 13.15 -4.75
CA SER A 48 -2.46 14.28 -5.07
C SER A 48 -2.78 14.39 -6.58
N LEU A 49 -2.00 13.72 -7.45
CA LEU A 49 -2.19 13.74 -8.92
C LEU A 49 -3.43 12.95 -9.37
N THR A 50 -3.73 11.83 -8.71
CA THR A 50 -4.90 10.97 -8.99
C THR A 50 -6.18 11.47 -8.34
N VAL A 51 -6.09 12.53 -7.52
CA VAL A 51 -7.21 13.28 -6.93
C VAL A 51 -7.32 14.66 -7.59
N ILE A 52 -6.88 14.81 -8.85
CA ILE A 52 -7.30 15.95 -9.66
C ILE A 52 -8.66 15.57 -10.24
N PRO A 53 -9.77 16.22 -9.87
CA PRO A 53 -11.00 16.06 -10.60
C PRO A 53 -10.72 16.56 -12.02
N GLN A 54 -11.22 15.87 -13.04
CA GLN A 54 -11.30 16.37 -14.42
C GLN A 54 -12.20 17.65 -14.49
N LEU A 55 -11.83 18.72 -13.79
CA LEU A 55 -12.44 20.04 -13.85
C LEU A 55 -11.79 20.84 -14.98
N TYR A 56 -11.92 20.34 -16.21
CA TYR A 56 -11.71 21.10 -17.46
C TYR A 56 -12.55 20.49 -18.60
N LEU A 57 -13.81 20.14 -18.34
CA LEU A 57 -14.85 19.97 -19.36
C LEU A 57 -16.11 20.70 -18.92
#